data_AF-A0A973P7W1-F1
#
_entry.id   AF-A0A973P7W1-F1
#
_cell.length_a   1.000
_cell.length_b   1.000
_cell.length_c   1.000
_cell.angle_alpha   90.00
_cell.angle_beta   90.00
_cell.angle_gamma   90.00
#
_symmetry.space_group_name_H-M   'P 1'
#
loop_
_entity.id
_entity.type
_entity.pdbx_description
1 polymer ?
#
loop_
_entity_poly.entity_id
_entity_poly.type
_entity_poly.pdbx_seq_one_letter_code
_entity_poly.pdbx_strand_id
1 'polypeptide(L)'
;MMRPLLGLIKGQLAKRLRKVGSRWLAERLADSDELALSRAQPRLADQILCEALLEDLSTAVSEHLLARNPAVLIDGAQTELGRELLNALVAAKAHRAAQERGDPLVVIAGASSWVELGGKWRRERVVQASEASLAGWRAHANGSRWYPVLLDQVKPDPSALYRLTGGHLAAVVEFSGHHGPALRAHLAATRRLDQLEPEHLPDDLVAWAAAPDVERAEEALLGSPQRAGAIRRELGTRLWLATRGDRTVIRAWPRRLLLNRLARDGARWDEAHAKLEGERGDLYHVLARVRPGDPEGLLDRVVTELDRAFEDPEKHRWILDLDRITAAPNRLPLDQPADRLRESLVKDLPIRTRVDVIRSLVVSKWFRGDPLLDPGRDLEIRELYHELANLAGSGSGDLRDEGYGYG
;
A
#
# COMPACT_ATOMS: atom_id res chain seq x y z
N MET A 1 33.47 -14.92 10.91
CA MET A 1 32.42 -15.43 10.01
C MET A 1 31.35 -14.36 9.70
N MET A 2 31.73 -13.07 9.55
CA MET A 2 30.80 -11.90 9.54
C MET A 2 31.03 -10.89 8.39
N ARG A 3 31.80 -11.24 7.33
CA ARG A 3 31.98 -10.36 6.15
C ARG A 3 30.83 -10.31 5.12
N PRO A 4 29.88 -11.28 5.00
CA PRO A 4 28.94 -11.28 3.87
C PRO A 4 27.75 -10.31 4.00
N LEU A 5 27.29 -9.99 5.21
CA LEU A 5 26.14 -9.10 5.43
C LEU A 5 26.46 -7.61 5.19
N LEU A 6 27.67 -7.17 5.53
CA LEU A 6 28.15 -5.80 5.27
C LEU A 6 28.33 -5.53 3.76
N GLY A 7 28.78 -6.52 2.99
CA GLY A 7 28.80 -6.42 1.52
C GLY A 7 27.40 -6.26 0.92
N LEU A 8 26.38 -6.84 1.57
CA LEU A 8 24.99 -6.78 1.13
C LEU A 8 24.38 -5.39 1.37
N ILE A 9 24.69 -4.76 2.51
CA ILE A 9 24.20 -3.42 2.86
C ILE A 9 24.92 -2.33 2.06
N LYS A 10 26.25 -2.41 1.92
CA LYS A 10 27.01 -1.50 1.05
C LYS A 10 26.54 -1.61 -0.40
N GLY A 11 26.32 -2.83 -0.88
CA GLY A 11 25.81 -3.08 -2.24
C GLY A 11 24.38 -2.56 -2.45
N GLN A 12 23.49 -2.67 -1.45
CA GLN A 12 22.15 -2.10 -1.55
C GLN A 12 22.14 -0.57 -1.44
N LEU A 13 22.99 0.01 -0.58
CA LEU A 13 23.14 1.45 -0.44
C LEU A 13 23.70 2.07 -1.73
N ALA A 14 24.77 1.47 -2.28
CA ALA A 14 25.37 1.87 -3.55
C ALA A 14 24.36 1.78 -4.72
N LYS A 15 23.54 0.71 -4.77
CA LYS A 15 22.46 0.56 -5.75
C LYS A 15 21.35 1.61 -5.62
N ARG A 16 21.20 2.24 -4.45
CA ARG A 16 20.19 3.27 -4.18
C ARG A 16 20.69 4.70 -4.37
N LEU A 17 22.00 4.88 -4.60
CA LEU A 17 22.54 6.20 -4.96
C LEU A 17 21.95 6.63 -6.31
N ARG A 18 21.55 7.90 -6.40
CA ARG A 18 21.15 8.53 -7.66
C ARG A 18 22.41 8.85 -8.48
N LYS A 19 22.20 9.38 -9.68
CA LYS A 19 23.25 9.80 -10.62
C LYS A 19 24.29 10.74 -10.00
N VAL A 20 23.91 11.57 -9.03
CA VAL A 20 24.79 12.56 -8.40
C VAL A 20 25.73 11.91 -7.38
N GLY A 21 25.20 11.08 -6.47
CA GLY A 21 25.97 10.31 -5.51
C GLY A 21 26.91 9.32 -6.18
N SER A 22 26.49 8.66 -7.26
CA SER A 22 27.37 7.78 -8.05
C SER A 22 28.52 8.55 -8.73
N ARG A 23 28.27 9.76 -9.25
CA ARG A 23 29.32 10.59 -9.85
C ARG A 23 30.30 11.09 -8.80
N TRP A 24 29.78 11.57 -7.68
CA TRP A 24 30.57 12.02 -6.54
C TRP A 24 31.47 10.89 -6.00
N LEU A 25 30.94 9.68 -5.94
CA LEU A 25 31.68 8.47 -5.56
C LEU A 25 32.82 8.19 -6.56
N ALA A 26 32.52 8.23 -7.87
CA ALA A 26 33.51 8.01 -8.92
C ALA A 26 34.65 9.07 -8.90
N GLU A 27 34.32 10.34 -8.67
CA GLU A 27 35.30 11.43 -8.58
C GLU A 27 36.26 11.25 -7.39
N ARG A 28 35.79 10.69 -6.28
CA ARG A 28 36.64 10.45 -5.09
C ARG A 28 37.42 9.14 -5.11
N LEU A 29 36.99 8.16 -5.90
CA LEU A 29 37.66 6.87 -5.98
C LEU A 29 38.85 6.85 -6.95
N ALA A 30 39.00 7.84 -7.85
CA ALA A 30 40.18 8.13 -8.67
C ALA A 30 41.09 6.90 -8.97
N ASP A 31 40.54 5.92 -9.70
CA ASP A 31 41.16 4.63 -10.14
C ASP A 31 41.20 3.46 -9.14
N SER A 32 40.62 3.59 -7.94
CA SER A 32 40.48 2.51 -6.97
C SER A 32 39.12 1.82 -7.06
N ASP A 33 39.11 0.49 -7.22
CA ASP A 33 37.91 -0.34 -7.13
C ASP A 33 37.26 -0.20 -5.73
N GLU A 34 35.95 0.05 -5.66
CA GLU A 34 35.18 0.16 -4.42
C GLU A 34 35.37 -1.09 -3.53
N LEU A 35 35.48 -2.27 -4.15
CA LEU A 35 35.77 -3.52 -3.46
C LEU A 35 37.20 -3.56 -2.90
N ALA A 36 38.17 -2.97 -3.61
CA ALA A 36 39.55 -2.87 -3.14
C ALA A 36 39.66 -1.88 -1.98
N LEU A 37 39.01 -0.71 -2.07
CA LEU A 37 38.98 0.27 -0.99
C LEU A 37 38.24 -0.26 0.24
N SER A 38 37.11 -0.95 0.07
CA SER A 38 36.39 -1.56 1.20
C SER A 38 37.18 -2.69 1.87
N ARG A 39 38.11 -3.34 1.17
CA ARG A 39 39.00 -4.37 1.75
C ARG A 39 40.20 -3.75 2.46
N ALA A 40 40.80 -2.72 1.88
CA ALA A 40 42.00 -2.07 2.41
C ALA A 40 41.68 -1.09 3.55
N GLN A 41 40.60 -0.31 3.42
CA GLN A 41 40.23 0.78 4.32
C GLN A 41 38.70 0.84 4.53
N PRO A 42 38.12 -0.15 5.24
CA PRO A 42 36.67 -0.29 5.38
C PRO A 42 35.97 0.94 5.97
N ARG A 43 36.59 1.60 6.97
CA ARG A 43 36.04 2.82 7.60
C ARG A 43 35.97 4.01 6.65
N LEU A 44 36.98 4.15 5.79
CA LEU A 44 37.01 5.21 4.77
C LEU A 44 35.92 4.96 3.72
N ALA A 45 35.75 3.70 3.29
CA ALA A 45 34.68 3.32 2.36
C ALA A 45 33.28 3.63 2.95
N ASP A 46 33.04 3.33 4.22
CA ASP A 46 31.76 3.62 4.89
C ASP A 46 31.48 5.12 4.97
N GLN A 47 32.50 5.92 5.28
CA GLN A 47 32.40 7.38 5.28
C GLN A 47 32.07 7.91 3.89
N ILE A 48 32.77 7.47 2.84
CA ILE A 48 32.56 7.90 1.46
C ILE A 48 31.12 7.56 1.02
N LEU A 49 30.64 6.34 1.28
CA LEU A 49 29.28 5.93 0.92
C LEU A 49 28.21 6.78 1.64
N CYS A 50 28.41 7.06 2.94
CA CYS A 50 27.51 7.92 3.69
C CYS A 50 27.51 9.36 3.17
N GLU A 51 28.66 9.90 2.79
CA GLU A 51 28.74 11.25 2.21
C GLU A 51 28.06 11.34 0.83
N ALA A 52 28.19 10.30 0.00
CA ALA A 52 27.48 10.19 -1.27
C ALA A 52 25.95 10.16 -1.07
N LEU A 53 25.48 9.40 -0.08
CA LEU A 53 24.06 9.38 0.29
C LEU A 53 23.56 10.77 0.73
N LEU A 54 24.32 11.46 1.59
CA LEU A 54 23.98 12.81 2.04
C LEU A 54 23.94 13.81 0.86
N GLU A 55 24.78 13.62 -0.15
CA GLU A 55 24.79 14.46 -1.35
C GLU A 55 23.54 14.28 -2.21
N ASP A 56 23.13 13.03 -2.42
CA ASP A 56 21.89 12.72 -3.13
C ASP A 56 20.67 13.30 -2.42
N LEU A 57 20.62 13.19 -1.09
CA LEU A 57 19.54 13.75 -0.28
C LEU A 57 19.52 15.28 -0.34
N SER A 58 20.67 15.94 -0.19
CA SER A 58 20.77 17.39 -0.30
C SER A 58 20.33 17.90 -1.68
N THR A 59 20.69 17.17 -2.74
CA THR A 59 20.30 17.50 -4.12
C THR A 59 18.79 17.31 -4.30
N ALA A 60 18.24 16.18 -3.85
CA ALA A 60 16.81 15.91 -3.96
C ALA A 60 15.94 16.93 -3.20
N VAL A 61 16.39 17.40 -2.03
CA VAL A 61 15.72 18.47 -1.28
C VAL A 61 15.76 19.80 -2.02
N SER A 62 16.87 20.10 -2.70
CA SER A 62 17.03 21.35 -3.45
C SER A 62 16.22 21.36 -4.75
N GLU A 63 16.05 20.19 -5.38
CA GLU A 63 15.30 20.02 -6.64
C GLU A 63 13.78 19.94 -6.44
N HIS A 64 13.28 19.54 -5.27
CA HIS A 64 11.86 19.26 -5.04
C HIS A 64 11.25 20.11 -3.91
N LEU A 65 10.27 20.94 -4.28
CA LEU A 65 9.54 21.87 -3.38
C LEU A 65 8.75 21.21 -2.24
N LEU A 66 8.65 19.87 -2.18
CA LEU A 66 7.70 19.15 -1.32
C LEU A 66 8.32 18.39 -0.13
N ALA A 67 9.60 18.04 -0.14
CA ALA A 67 10.24 17.31 0.97
C ALA A 67 11.19 18.24 1.74
N ARG A 68 10.63 19.08 2.63
CA ARG A 68 11.41 20.14 3.31
C ARG A 68 12.42 19.62 4.34
N ASN A 69 12.29 18.38 4.82
CA ASN A 69 13.21 17.77 5.80
C ASN A 69 13.26 16.25 5.59
N PRO A 70 14.25 15.72 4.84
CA PRO A 70 14.42 14.28 4.74
C PRO A 70 14.77 13.71 6.11
N ALA A 71 14.15 12.58 6.46
CA ALA A 71 14.45 11.85 7.68
C ALA A 71 14.83 10.41 7.37
N VAL A 72 15.87 9.90 8.04
CA VAL A 72 16.28 8.48 7.99
C VAL A 72 16.01 7.88 9.36
N LEU A 73 15.22 6.80 9.37
CA LEU A 73 14.97 5.99 10.56
C LEU A 73 15.90 4.77 10.54
N ILE A 74 16.73 4.63 11.56
CA ILE A 74 17.60 3.48 11.79
C ILE A 74 17.02 2.70 12.97
N ASP A 75 16.40 1.56 12.69
CA ASP A 75 15.97 0.64 13.74
C ASP A 75 17.12 -0.30 14.15
N GLY A 76 17.13 -0.72 15.41
CA GLY A 76 18.16 -1.60 15.94
C GLY A 76 19.54 -0.94 16.07
N ALA A 77 19.61 0.36 16.38
CA ALA A 77 20.88 1.08 16.49
C ALA A 77 21.82 0.55 17.58
N GLN A 78 21.31 -0.26 18.53
CA GLN A 78 22.09 -0.98 19.53
C GLN A 78 22.85 -2.20 18.98
N THR A 79 22.41 -2.73 17.84
CA THR A 79 23.11 -3.85 17.19
C THR A 79 24.50 -3.41 16.71
N GLU A 80 25.44 -4.34 16.57
CA GLU A 80 26.78 -4.02 16.03
C GLU A 80 26.71 -3.30 14.69
N LEU A 81 25.87 -3.81 13.78
CA LEU A 81 25.65 -3.22 12.47
C LEU A 81 24.99 -1.83 12.53
N GLY A 82 23.96 -1.67 13.36
CA GLY A 82 23.30 -0.38 13.57
C GLY A 82 24.27 0.67 14.11
N ARG A 83 25.17 0.27 15.03
CA ARG A 83 26.25 1.11 15.55
C ARG A 83 27.24 1.52 14.48
N GLU A 84 27.68 0.58 13.65
CA GLU A 84 28.62 0.86 12.56
C GLU A 84 28.04 1.86 11.55
N LEU A 85 26.82 1.64 11.08
CA LEU A 85 26.12 2.54 10.16
C LEU A 85 25.94 3.94 10.78
N LEU A 86 25.49 4.00 12.02
CA LEU A 86 25.26 5.27 12.71
C LEU A 86 26.57 6.03 12.92
N ASN A 87 27.66 5.34 13.29
CA ASN A 87 28.99 5.94 13.37
C ASN A 87 29.49 6.49 12.02
N ALA A 88 29.27 5.75 10.93
CA ALA A 88 29.66 6.18 9.59
C ALA A 88 28.89 7.43 9.15
N LEU A 89 27.56 7.47 9.37
CA LEU A 89 26.73 8.64 9.08
C LEU A 89 27.15 9.86 9.90
N VAL A 90 27.48 9.68 11.17
CA VAL A 90 27.98 10.76 12.04
C VAL A 90 29.30 11.32 11.52
N ALA A 91 30.24 10.44 11.16
CA ALA A 91 31.52 10.85 10.62
C ALA A 91 31.33 11.64 9.33
N ALA A 92 30.48 11.17 8.42
CA ALA A 92 30.12 11.84 7.18
C ALA A 92 29.49 13.24 7.42
N LYS A 93 28.52 13.35 8.33
CA LYS A 93 27.90 14.63 8.70
C LYS A 93 28.92 15.60 9.32
N ALA A 94 29.78 15.11 10.20
CA ALA A 94 30.84 15.92 10.82
C ALA A 94 31.85 16.41 9.78
N HIS A 95 32.21 15.58 8.81
CA HIS A 95 33.08 15.95 7.71
C HIS A 95 32.44 17.02 6.81
N ARG A 96 31.18 16.86 6.41
CA ARG A 96 30.43 17.90 5.66
C ARG A 96 30.34 19.22 6.41
N ALA A 97 30.04 19.16 7.71
CA ALA A 97 29.97 20.35 8.56
C ALA A 97 31.32 21.08 8.65
N ALA A 98 32.43 20.35 8.72
CA ALA A 98 33.78 20.94 8.69
C ALA A 98 34.11 21.63 7.35
N GLN A 99 33.39 21.30 6.28
CA GLN A 99 33.47 21.93 4.97
C GLN A 99 32.40 23.02 4.78
N GLU A 100 31.74 23.46 5.85
CA GLU A 100 30.63 24.43 5.82
C GLU A 100 29.44 24.00 4.94
N ARG A 101 29.32 22.70 4.66
CA ARG A 101 28.20 22.14 3.90
C ARG A 101 27.09 21.73 4.87
N GLY A 102 25.97 22.44 4.79
CA GLY A 102 24.74 22.06 5.49
C GLY A 102 24.25 20.67 5.05
N ASP A 103 23.57 19.98 5.97
CA ASP A 103 22.92 18.70 5.69
C ASP A 103 21.47 18.74 6.19
N PRO A 104 20.47 18.66 5.29
CA PRO A 104 19.07 18.70 5.68
C PRO A 104 18.59 17.39 6.32
N LEU A 105 19.41 16.33 6.35
CA LEU A 105 19.00 15.03 6.87
C LEU A 105 18.84 15.01 8.39
N VAL A 106 17.63 14.70 8.84
CA VAL A 106 17.35 14.31 10.23
C VAL A 106 17.58 12.80 10.36
N VAL A 107 18.43 12.38 11.30
CA VAL A 107 18.62 10.94 11.60
C VAL A 107 17.89 10.63 12.90
N ILE A 108 16.97 9.67 12.84
CA ILE A 108 16.24 9.12 13.99
C ILE A 108 16.73 7.70 14.18
N ALA A 109 17.24 7.38 15.37
CA ALA A 109 17.74 6.05 15.69
C ALA A 109 16.87 5.43 16.78
N GLY A 110 16.23 4.30 16.47
CA GLY A 110 15.55 3.46 17.44
C GLY A 110 16.56 2.51 18.08
N ALA A 111 16.58 2.46 19.41
CA ALA A 111 17.41 1.52 20.15
C ALA A 111 16.73 1.03 21.42
N SER A 112 16.87 -0.27 21.72
CA SER A 112 16.37 -0.85 22.98
C SER A 112 17.25 -0.55 24.19
N SER A 113 18.44 0.01 23.96
CA SER A 113 19.40 0.41 24.98
C SER A 113 20.22 1.59 24.47
N TRP A 114 20.80 2.36 25.38
CA TRP A 114 21.70 3.45 25.01
C TRP A 114 22.89 2.94 24.17
N VAL A 115 23.29 3.75 23.19
CA VAL A 115 24.36 3.42 22.24
C VAL A 115 25.49 4.42 22.40
N GLU A 116 26.65 3.96 22.89
CA GLU A 116 27.83 4.82 22.98
C GLU A 116 28.49 4.99 21.60
N LEU A 117 28.51 6.22 21.07
CA LEU A 117 29.08 6.56 19.76
C LEU A 117 30.25 7.57 19.87
N GLY A 118 31.01 7.51 20.96
CA GLY A 118 32.21 8.32 21.16
C GLY A 118 32.00 9.79 21.59
N GLY A 119 33.09 10.56 21.62
CA GLY A 119 33.25 11.80 22.42
C GLY A 119 32.34 13.00 22.11
N LYS A 120 31.58 12.99 21.01
CA LYS A 120 30.56 14.02 20.68
C LYS A 120 29.12 13.56 20.92
N TRP A 121 28.92 12.26 21.17
CA TRP A 121 27.65 11.62 21.51
C TRP A 121 27.43 11.49 23.02
N ARG A 122 28.32 12.08 23.82
CA ARG A 122 28.11 12.18 25.27
C ARG A 122 27.33 13.43 25.61
N ARG A 123 26.19 13.27 26.28
CA ARG A 123 25.58 14.36 27.05
C ARG A 123 24.73 13.91 28.23
N GLU A 124 24.57 14.85 29.15
CA GLU A 124 24.31 14.70 30.60
C GLU A 124 23.02 14.00 31.02
N ARG A 125 22.04 13.86 30.12
CA ARG A 125 20.74 13.26 30.45
C ARG A 125 20.08 12.66 29.22
N VAL A 126 19.67 11.39 29.33
CA VAL A 126 18.71 10.74 28.43
C VAL A 126 17.31 11.14 28.91
N VAL A 127 16.43 11.52 27.99
CA VAL A 127 15.04 11.88 28.30
C VAL A 127 14.08 10.84 27.75
N GLN A 128 12.94 10.64 28.41
CA GLN A 128 11.88 9.81 27.85
C GLN A 128 11.21 10.51 26.67
N ALA A 129 10.57 9.73 25.79
CA ALA A 129 9.80 10.28 24.67
C ALA A 129 8.75 11.32 25.09
N SER A 130 8.14 11.14 26.25
CA SER A 130 7.18 12.09 26.85
C SER A 130 7.81 13.40 27.34
N GLU A 131 9.09 13.37 27.68
CA GLU A 131 9.86 14.54 28.13
C GLU A 131 10.53 15.27 26.95
N ALA A 132 10.52 14.65 25.77
CA ALA A 132 11.20 15.14 24.60
C ALA A 132 10.45 16.33 23.99
N SER A 133 11.04 17.53 24.02
CA SER A 133 10.45 18.73 23.42
C SER A 133 11.47 19.56 22.63
N LEU A 134 11.00 20.28 21.61
CA LEU A 134 11.85 21.19 20.82
C LEU A 134 12.43 22.31 21.71
N ALA A 135 11.63 22.81 22.66
CA ALA A 135 12.10 23.79 23.65
C ALA A 135 13.20 23.21 24.54
N GLY A 136 13.01 21.98 25.03
CA GLY A 136 14.02 21.23 25.79
C GLY A 136 15.30 21.01 24.99
N TRP A 137 15.20 20.62 23.72
CA TRP A 137 16.36 20.49 22.84
C TRP A 137 17.09 21.82 22.67
N ARG A 138 16.39 22.91 22.31
CA ARG A 138 16.99 24.24 22.10
C ARG A 138 17.69 24.76 23.35
N ALA A 139 17.10 24.57 24.53
CA ALA A 139 17.69 24.97 25.82
C ALA A 139 19.01 24.23 26.12
N HIS A 140 19.20 23.05 25.52
CA HIS A 140 20.37 22.20 25.71
C HIS A 140 21.14 21.99 24.40
N ALA A 141 20.95 22.81 23.35
CA ALA A 141 21.60 22.64 22.06
C ALA A 141 22.80 23.60 21.93
N ASN A 142 24.01 23.05 21.92
CA ASN A 142 25.25 23.85 21.81
C ASN A 142 25.75 23.92 20.36
N GLY A 143 24.83 24.00 19.38
CA GLY A 143 25.16 24.06 17.95
C GLY A 143 25.77 22.79 17.34
N SER A 144 25.98 21.71 18.11
CA SER A 144 26.66 20.49 17.64
C SER A 144 26.08 19.17 18.20
N ARG A 145 24.91 19.21 18.86
CA ARG A 145 24.46 18.12 19.73
C ARG A 145 23.02 17.65 19.47
N TRP A 146 22.90 16.33 19.47
CA TRP A 146 21.70 15.51 19.24
C TRP A 146 20.78 15.51 20.47
N TYR A 147 19.50 15.18 20.27
CA TYR A 147 18.52 15.02 21.35
C TYR A 147 18.21 13.52 21.53
N PRO A 148 18.91 12.83 22.44
CA PRO A 148 18.68 11.41 22.65
C PRO A 148 17.34 11.19 23.34
N VAL A 149 16.43 10.54 22.63
CA VAL A 149 15.13 10.14 23.16
C VAL A 149 15.19 8.64 23.41
N LEU A 150 15.05 8.23 24.67
CA LEU A 150 14.69 6.85 24.94
C LEU A 150 13.24 6.72 24.50
N LEU A 151 13.03 5.95 23.44
CA LEU A 151 11.70 5.46 23.16
C LEU A 151 11.38 4.54 24.33
N ASP A 152 10.34 4.87 25.10
CA ASP A 152 9.75 3.91 26.02
C ASP A 152 9.67 2.58 25.28
N GLN A 153 9.99 1.46 25.94
CA GLN A 153 9.63 0.18 25.34
C GLN A 153 8.18 0.33 24.96
N VAL A 154 7.92 0.32 23.66
CA VAL A 154 6.58 0.33 23.14
C VAL A 154 6.04 -1.04 23.55
N LYS A 155 5.62 -1.17 24.82
CA LYS A 155 4.40 -1.89 25.11
C LYS A 155 3.43 -1.23 24.15
N PRO A 156 2.93 -1.94 23.13
CA PRO A 156 2.11 -1.34 22.10
C PRO A 156 1.01 -0.55 22.80
N ASP A 157 1.21 0.75 22.91
CA ASP A 157 0.21 1.68 23.38
C ASP A 157 -0.86 1.60 22.31
N PRO A 158 -2.15 1.47 22.67
CA PRO A 158 -3.21 1.28 21.71
C PRO A 158 -3.34 2.47 20.75
N SER A 159 -2.49 2.52 19.72
CA SER A 159 -2.65 3.40 18.57
C SER A 159 -4.08 3.24 18.07
N ALA A 160 -4.60 4.24 17.35
CA ALA A 160 -5.86 4.06 16.65
C ALA A 160 -5.87 2.72 15.91
N LEU A 161 -4.75 2.32 15.27
CA LEU A 161 -4.55 1.00 14.66
C LEU A 161 -4.68 -0.19 15.63
N TYR A 162 -4.16 -0.15 16.85
CA TYR A 162 -4.31 -1.21 17.85
C TYR A 162 -5.74 -1.27 18.40
N ARG A 163 -6.41 -0.12 18.59
CA ARG A 163 -7.85 -0.08 18.92
C ARG A 163 -8.71 -0.56 17.75
N LEU A 164 -8.34 -0.21 16.52
CA LEU A 164 -8.96 -0.62 15.25
C LEU A 164 -8.79 -2.12 14.98
N THR A 165 -7.76 -2.77 15.53
CA THR A 165 -7.44 -4.19 15.30
C THR A 165 -7.60 -5.06 16.54
N GLY A 166 -8.16 -4.52 17.64
CA GLY A 166 -8.32 -5.26 18.90
C GLY A 166 -7.00 -5.76 19.51
N GLY A 167 -5.88 -5.10 19.22
CA GLY A 167 -4.56 -5.48 19.71
C GLY A 167 -3.86 -6.60 18.91
N HIS A 168 -4.36 -6.96 17.73
CA HIS A 168 -3.77 -8.00 16.91
C HIS A 168 -2.53 -7.49 16.15
N LEU A 169 -1.33 -7.76 16.69
CA LEU A 169 -0.05 -7.27 16.15
C LEU A 169 0.17 -7.66 14.67
N ALA A 170 -0.32 -8.84 14.25
CA ALA A 170 -0.29 -9.29 12.86
C ALA A 170 -1.15 -8.41 11.94
N ALA A 171 -2.31 -7.94 12.40
CA ALA A 171 -3.19 -7.06 11.63
C ALA A 171 -2.56 -5.68 11.45
N VAL A 172 -1.87 -5.14 12.45
CA VAL A 172 -1.14 -3.86 12.35
C VAL A 172 -0.01 -3.92 11.32
N VAL A 173 0.70 -5.05 11.24
CA VAL A 173 1.75 -5.29 10.23
C VAL A 173 1.13 -5.53 8.85
N GLU A 174 0.02 -6.26 8.76
CA GLU A 174 -0.74 -6.55 7.54
C GLU A 174 -1.45 -5.35 6.92
N PHE A 175 -1.84 -4.36 7.75
CA PHE A 175 -2.34 -3.06 7.31
C PHE A 175 -1.36 -2.33 6.36
N SER A 176 -0.08 -2.74 6.37
CA SER A 176 0.99 -2.20 5.53
C SER A 176 1.11 -2.88 4.16
N GLY A 177 0.47 -4.02 3.91
CA GLY A 177 0.78 -4.78 2.70
C GLY A 177 -0.20 -5.85 2.21
N HIS A 178 -0.80 -6.69 3.06
CA HIS A 178 -1.58 -7.85 2.61
C HIS A 178 -2.71 -8.19 3.61
N HIS A 179 -3.92 -8.44 3.12
CA HIS A 179 -5.07 -8.83 3.93
C HIS A 179 -4.94 -10.28 4.44
N GLY A 180 -4.42 -10.49 5.65
CA GLY A 180 -4.33 -11.82 6.22
C GLY A 180 -5.66 -12.44 6.59
N PRO A 181 -5.72 -13.78 6.72
CA PRO A 181 -6.92 -14.50 7.13
C PRO A 181 -7.50 -14.02 8.47
N ALA A 182 -6.65 -13.67 9.45
CA ALA A 182 -7.09 -13.27 10.79
C ALA A 182 -7.85 -11.93 10.80
N LEU A 183 -7.36 -10.92 10.07
CA LEU A 183 -8.06 -9.65 9.94
C LEU A 183 -9.39 -9.82 9.20
N ARG A 184 -9.43 -10.65 8.14
CA ARG A 184 -10.68 -10.94 7.42
C ARG A 184 -11.70 -11.62 8.31
N ALA A 185 -11.29 -12.65 9.06
CA ALA A 185 -12.15 -13.34 10.00
C ALA A 185 -12.70 -12.38 11.07
N HIS A 186 -11.87 -11.46 11.60
CA HIS A 186 -12.31 -10.46 12.56
C HIS A 186 -13.31 -9.46 11.97
N LEU A 187 -13.05 -8.95 10.77
CA LEU A 187 -13.97 -8.02 10.08
C LEU A 187 -15.30 -8.68 9.74
N ALA A 188 -15.27 -9.93 9.29
CA ALA A 188 -16.47 -10.72 9.02
C ALA A 188 -17.26 -11.01 10.29
N ALA A 189 -16.59 -11.36 11.39
CA ALA A 189 -17.23 -11.65 12.67
C ALA A 189 -17.86 -10.39 13.30
N THR A 190 -17.20 -9.25 13.20
CA THR A 190 -17.68 -8.01 13.83
C THR A 190 -18.69 -7.26 12.99
N ARG A 191 -18.65 -7.39 11.65
CA ARG A 191 -19.46 -6.60 10.70
C ARG A 191 -19.40 -5.08 10.95
N ARG A 192 -18.34 -4.58 11.61
CA ARG A 192 -18.24 -3.21 12.12
C ARG A 192 -17.07 -2.42 11.53
N LEU A 193 -17.14 -2.19 10.22
CA LEU A 193 -16.23 -1.25 9.55
C LEU A 193 -16.48 0.21 9.94
N ASP A 194 -17.70 0.52 10.42
CA ASP A 194 -18.12 1.83 10.91
C ASP A 194 -17.26 2.35 12.07
N GLN A 195 -16.82 1.45 12.96
CA GLN A 195 -15.96 1.79 14.09
C GLN A 195 -14.55 2.22 13.69
N LEU A 196 -14.18 2.00 12.43
CA LEU A 196 -12.85 2.23 11.87
C LEU A 196 -12.81 3.50 11.00
N GLU A 197 -13.94 4.20 10.87
CA GLU A 197 -14.06 5.34 9.98
C GLU A 197 -13.43 6.61 10.57
N PRO A 198 -12.62 7.32 9.78
CA PRO A 198 -12.13 8.63 10.18
C PRO A 198 -13.29 9.61 10.29
N GLU A 199 -13.40 10.28 11.44
CA GLU A 199 -14.38 11.34 11.64
C GLU A 199 -14.16 12.48 10.63
N HIS A 200 -15.25 13.13 10.21
CA HIS A 200 -15.24 14.37 9.42
C HIS A 200 -14.63 14.29 8.00
N LEU A 201 -14.71 13.15 7.31
CA LEU A 201 -14.33 13.10 5.89
C LEU A 201 -15.35 13.83 4.99
N PRO A 202 -14.88 14.67 4.04
CA PRO A 202 -15.74 15.24 3.01
C PRO A 202 -16.42 14.16 2.18
N ASP A 203 -17.67 14.40 1.91
CA ASP A 203 -18.56 13.51 1.19
C ASP A 203 -18.07 13.18 -0.24
N ASP A 204 -17.44 14.13 -0.94
CA ASP A 204 -16.88 13.86 -2.27
C ASP A 204 -15.69 12.89 -2.23
N LEU A 205 -14.90 12.94 -1.15
CA LEU A 205 -13.78 12.03 -0.96
C LEU A 205 -14.29 10.58 -0.82
N VAL A 206 -15.46 10.39 -0.19
CA VAL A 206 -16.12 9.09 -0.10
C VAL A 206 -16.50 8.58 -1.49
N ALA A 207 -17.08 9.43 -2.34
CA ALA A 207 -17.44 9.07 -3.71
C ALA A 207 -16.22 8.69 -4.58
N TRP A 208 -15.07 9.33 -4.37
CA TRP A 208 -13.83 9.02 -5.09
C TRP A 208 -13.36 7.58 -4.92
N ALA A 209 -13.73 6.91 -3.83
CA ALA A 209 -13.38 5.51 -3.62
C ALA A 209 -14.06 4.54 -4.59
N ALA A 210 -15.14 4.97 -5.27
CA ALA A 210 -15.78 4.22 -6.34
C ALA A 210 -14.90 4.12 -7.60
N ALA A 211 -14.10 5.16 -7.90
CA ALA A 211 -13.29 5.23 -9.11
C ALA A 211 -12.02 4.36 -8.99
N PRO A 212 -11.59 3.62 -10.02
CA PRO A 212 -10.41 2.74 -9.95
C PRO A 212 -9.11 3.49 -9.62
N ASP A 213 -8.99 4.74 -10.06
CA ASP A 213 -7.86 5.63 -9.82
C ASP A 213 -8.33 7.08 -9.59
N VAL A 214 -7.43 7.92 -9.07
CA VAL A 214 -7.71 9.31 -8.71
C VAL A 214 -8.02 10.13 -9.96
N GLU A 215 -7.28 9.90 -11.05
CA GLU A 215 -7.48 10.62 -12.30
C GLU A 215 -8.90 10.40 -12.87
N ARG A 216 -9.41 9.17 -12.84
CA ARG A 216 -10.81 8.85 -13.20
C ARG A 216 -11.83 9.51 -12.27
N ALA A 217 -11.53 9.59 -10.97
CA ALA A 217 -12.40 10.25 -10.00
C ALA A 217 -12.49 11.76 -10.26
N GLU A 218 -11.35 12.39 -10.58
CA GLU A 218 -11.23 13.80 -10.93
C GLU A 218 -12.06 14.13 -12.18
N GLU A 219 -11.96 13.29 -13.22
CA GLU A 219 -12.67 13.47 -14.49
C GLU A 219 -14.20 13.29 -14.34
N ALA A 220 -14.65 12.22 -13.67
CA ALA A 220 -16.04 11.80 -13.74
C ALA A 220 -16.92 12.30 -12.58
N LEU A 221 -16.35 12.56 -11.40
CA LEU A 221 -17.14 12.84 -10.19
C LEU A 221 -17.12 14.31 -9.77
N LEU A 222 -16.18 15.12 -10.26
CA LEU A 222 -16.08 16.54 -9.93
C LEU A 222 -16.13 17.44 -11.16
N GLY A 223 -16.99 18.46 -11.10
CA GLY A 223 -17.02 19.53 -12.11
C GLY A 223 -16.02 20.67 -11.86
N SER A 224 -15.14 20.60 -10.85
CA SER A 224 -14.23 21.69 -10.47
C SER A 224 -12.79 21.21 -10.18
N PRO A 225 -11.79 21.67 -10.96
CA PRO A 225 -10.37 21.35 -10.75
C PRO A 225 -9.83 21.77 -9.37
N GLN A 226 -10.33 22.88 -8.81
CA GLN A 226 -9.89 23.36 -7.49
C GLN A 226 -10.30 22.39 -6.38
N ARG A 227 -11.51 21.81 -6.48
CA ARG A 227 -12.04 20.83 -5.52
C ARG A 227 -11.31 19.50 -5.61
N ALA A 228 -11.01 19.04 -6.83
CA ALA A 228 -10.15 17.89 -7.08
C ALA A 228 -8.78 18.01 -6.40
N GLY A 229 -8.10 19.15 -6.61
CA GLY A 229 -6.79 19.40 -6.00
C GLY A 229 -6.81 19.42 -4.47
N ALA A 230 -7.91 19.87 -3.85
CA ALA A 230 -8.06 19.83 -2.39
C ALA A 230 -8.20 18.39 -1.86
N ILE A 231 -9.03 17.56 -2.50
CA ILE A 231 -9.21 16.16 -2.12
C ILE A 231 -7.92 15.37 -2.32
N ARG A 232 -7.22 15.56 -3.44
CA ARG A 232 -5.93 14.90 -3.69
C ARG A 232 -4.89 15.26 -2.62
N ARG A 233 -4.81 16.54 -2.22
CA ARG A 233 -3.94 16.97 -1.12
C ARG A 233 -4.34 16.33 0.21
N GLU A 234 -5.63 16.25 0.52
CA GLU A 234 -6.12 15.59 1.74
C GLU A 234 -5.73 14.10 1.77
N LEU A 235 -5.96 13.37 0.67
CA LEU A 235 -5.55 11.96 0.54
C LEU A 235 -4.03 11.80 0.64
N GLY A 236 -3.26 12.75 0.08
CA GLY A 236 -1.80 12.78 0.15
C GLY A 236 -1.27 13.03 1.56
N THR A 237 -1.80 14.04 2.27
CA THR A 237 -1.45 14.35 3.67
C THR A 237 -1.71 13.17 4.60
N ARG A 238 -2.75 12.38 4.31
CA ARG A 238 -3.07 11.16 5.07
C ARG A 238 -2.27 9.93 4.65
N LEU A 239 -1.39 10.04 3.65
CA LEU A 239 -0.62 8.93 3.06
C LEU A 239 -1.52 7.81 2.52
N TRP A 240 -2.73 8.14 2.06
CA TRP A 240 -3.69 7.17 1.52
C TRP A 240 -3.52 6.90 0.04
N LEU A 241 -2.65 7.66 -0.63
CA LEU A 241 -2.33 7.44 -2.04
C LEU A 241 -1.19 6.43 -2.19
N ALA A 242 -1.21 5.70 -3.29
CA ALA A 242 -0.14 4.85 -3.78
C ALA A 242 -0.05 4.96 -5.31
N THR A 243 1.07 4.52 -5.86
CA THR A 243 1.27 4.44 -7.31
C THR A 243 1.12 2.99 -7.74
N ARG A 244 0.28 2.72 -8.74
CA ARG A 244 0.12 1.41 -9.37
C ARG A 244 0.33 1.56 -10.87
N GLY A 245 1.51 1.16 -11.35
CA GLY A 245 1.94 1.48 -12.71
C GLY A 245 2.14 2.99 -12.87
N ASP A 246 1.42 3.59 -13.81
CA ASP A 246 1.40 5.03 -14.09
C ASP A 246 0.28 5.78 -13.36
N ARG A 247 -0.60 5.08 -12.63
CA ARG A 247 -1.81 5.66 -12.02
C ARG A 247 -1.66 5.94 -10.54
N THR A 248 -2.36 6.98 -10.08
CA THR A 248 -2.49 7.28 -8.64
C THR A 248 -3.74 6.58 -8.11
N VAL A 249 -3.59 5.69 -7.14
CA VAL A 249 -4.71 4.95 -6.55
C VAL A 249 -4.85 5.24 -5.06
N ILE A 250 -6.08 5.19 -4.55
CA ILE A 250 -6.31 5.09 -3.10
C ILE A 250 -5.87 3.69 -2.66
N ARG A 251 -5.05 3.61 -1.62
CA ARG A 251 -4.60 2.34 -1.02
C ARG A 251 -5.81 1.46 -0.69
N ALA A 252 -5.65 0.15 -0.87
CA ALA A 252 -6.75 -0.82 -0.79
C ALA A 252 -7.60 -0.69 0.48
N TRP A 253 -6.95 -0.53 1.64
CA TRP A 253 -7.67 -0.45 2.91
C TRP A 253 -8.44 0.87 3.13
N PRO A 254 -7.83 2.07 3.00
CA PRO A 254 -8.60 3.32 3.02
C PRO A 254 -9.74 3.33 2.00
N ARG A 255 -9.49 2.83 0.78
CA ARG A 255 -10.53 2.69 -0.25
C ARG A 255 -11.70 1.85 0.24
N ARG A 256 -11.43 0.72 0.89
CA ARG A 256 -12.46 -0.18 1.44
C ARG A 256 -13.32 0.49 2.51
N LEU A 257 -12.73 1.26 3.42
CA LEU A 257 -13.48 2.02 4.44
C LEU A 257 -14.40 3.06 3.79
N LEU A 258 -13.88 3.81 2.81
CA LEU A 258 -14.65 4.80 2.07
C LEU A 258 -15.80 4.16 1.28
N LEU A 259 -15.56 3.02 0.63
CA LEU A 259 -16.60 2.25 -0.05
C LEU A 259 -17.69 1.78 0.91
N ASN A 260 -17.33 1.32 2.12
CA ASN A 260 -18.33 0.95 3.13
C ASN A 260 -19.19 2.14 3.55
N ARG A 261 -18.58 3.32 3.74
CA ARG A 261 -19.32 4.54 4.02
C ARG A 261 -20.22 4.94 2.86
N LEU A 262 -19.73 4.86 1.62
CA LEU A 262 -20.51 5.15 0.42
C LEU A 262 -21.73 4.22 0.31
N ALA A 263 -21.55 2.93 0.62
CA ALA A 263 -22.61 1.92 0.53
C ALA A 263 -23.79 2.16 1.48
N ARG A 264 -23.61 2.96 2.56
CA ARG A 264 -24.71 3.34 3.47
C ARG A 264 -25.70 4.31 2.82
N ASP A 265 -25.26 5.07 1.83
CA ASP A 265 -26.11 5.93 1.01
C ASP A 265 -26.25 5.29 -0.37
N GLY A 266 -27.24 4.42 -0.50
CA GLY A 266 -27.47 3.66 -1.73
C GLY A 266 -27.73 4.55 -2.95
N ALA A 267 -28.36 5.72 -2.78
CA ALA A 267 -28.59 6.65 -3.87
C ALA A 267 -27.28 7.26 -4.37
N ARG A 268 -26.42 7.68 -3.44
CA ARG A 268 -25.10 8.22 -3.77
C ARG A 268 -24.15 7.18 -4.36
N TRP A 269 -24.21 5.94 -3.87
CA TRP A 269 -23.49 4.82 -4.47
C TRP A 269 -23.87 4.64 -5.93
N ASP A 270 -25.18 4.55 -6.20
CA ASP A 270 -25.70 4.35 -7.55
C ASP A 270 -25.36 5.54 -8.45
N GLU A 271 -25.45 6.77 -7.96
CA GLU A 271 -25.06 7.99 -8.68
C GLU A 271 -23.57 8.00 -9.04
N ALA A 272 -22.68 7.70 -8.08
CA ALA A 272 -21.24 7.69 -8.31
C ALA A 272 -20.84 6.65 -9.36
N HIS A 273 -21.37 5.42 -9.24
CA HIS A 273 -21.09 4.36 -10.21
C HIS A 273 -21.73 4.65 -11.57
N ALA A 274 -22.93 5.23 -11.65
CA ALA A 274 -23.54 5.63 -12.92
C ALA A 274 -22.71 6.70 -13.64
N LYS A 275 -22.15 7.69 -12.91
CA LYS A 275 -21.24 8.69 -13.50
C LYS A 275 -19.95 8.07 -14.03
N LEU A 276 -19.37 7.11 -13.29
CA LEU A 276 -18.12 6.45 -13.65
C LEU A 276 -18.26 5.41 -14.77
N GLU A 277 -19.43 4.77 -14.88
CA GLU A 277 -19.79 3.91 -16.02
C GLU A 277 -19.61 4.67 -17.34
N GLY A 278 -20.02 5.95 -17.35
CA GLY A 278 -19.92 6.86 -18.49
C GLY A 278 -20.63 6.34 -19.74
N GLU A 279 -20.34 6.94 -20.89
CA GLU A 279 -20.98 6.56 -22.17
C GLU A 279 -20.51 5.20 -22.70
N ARG A 280 -19.34 4.72 -22.27
CA ARG A 280 -18.74 3.47 -22.74
C ARG A 280 -19.29 2.21 -22.04
N GLY A 281 -20.13 2.38 -21.02
CA GLY A 281 -20.77 1.25 -20.35
C GLY A 281 -19.78 0.35 -19.60
N ASP A 282 -18.88 0.94 -18.81
CA ASP A 282 -17.88 0.16 -18.06
C ASP A 282 -18.54 -0.86 -17.12
N LEU A 283 -18.44 -2.15 -17.49
CA LEU A 283 -19.08 -3.26 -16.80
C LEU A 283 -18.63 -3.41 -15.34
N TYR A 284 -17.46 -2.87 -14.97
CA TYR A 284 -17.04 -2.76 -13.57
C TYR A 284 -18.06 -1.97 -12.74
N HIS A 285 -18.47 -0.80 -13.23
CA HIS A 285 -19.40 0.07 -12.52
C HIS A 285 -20.85 -0.43 -12.65
N VAL A 286 -21.18 -1.17 -13.70
CA VAL A 286 -22.46 -1.89 -13.82
C VAL A 286 -22.57 -2.97 -12.75
N LEU A 287 -21.56 -3.84 -12.62
CA LEU A 287 -21.55 -4.91 -11.61
C LEU A 287 -21.62 -4.35 -10.19
N ALA A 288 -20.93 -3.25 -9.91
CA ALA A 288 -20.94 -2.60 -8.59
C ALA A 288 -22.34 -2.14 -8.13
N ARG A 289 -23.28 -1.95 -9.06
CA ARG A 289 -24.66 -1.51 -8.79
C ARG A 289 -25.65 -2.68 -8.67
N VAL A 290 -25.22 -3.92 -8.91
CA VAL A 290 -26.08 -5.11 -8.80
C VAL A 290 -26.61 -5.25 -7.37
N ARG A 291 -27.90 -5.57 -7.27
CA ARG A 291 -28.63 -5.80 -6.02
C ARG A 291 -29.08 -7.27 -5.94
N PRO A 292 -29.41 -7.80 -4.75
CA PRO A 292 -30.00 -9.13 -4.62
C PRO A 292 -31.21 -9.30 -5.54
N GLY A 293 -31.29 -10.43 -6.25
CA GLY A 293 -32.34 -10.70 -7.24
C GLY A 293 -32.23 -9.95 -8.57
N ASP A 294 -31.23 -9.08 -8.75
CA ASP A 294 -30.95 -8.30 -9.97
C ASP A 294 -32.20 -7.67 -10.65
N PRO A 295 -33.00 -6.86 -9.94
CA PRO A 295 -34.27 -6.36 -10.47
C PRO A 295 -34.13 -5.45 -11.71
N GLU A 296 -32.95 -4.84 -11.87
CA GLU A 296 -32.62 -3.94 -12.99
C GLU A 296 -31.94 -4.68 -14.17
N GLY A 297 -31.68 -5.99 -14.04
CA GLY A 297 -31.00 -6.78 -15.08
C GLY A 297 -29.55 -6.36 -15.32
N LEU A 298 -28.87 -5.80 -14.32
CA LEU A 298 -27.49 -5.30 -14.45
C LEU A 298 -26.50 -6.47 -14.48
N LEU A 299 -26.71 -7.51 -13.68
CA LEU A 299 -25.91 -8.74 -13.73
C LEU A 299 -26.16 -9.46 -15.06
N ASP A 300 -27.41 -9.51 -15.51
CA ASP A 300 -27.76 -10.08 -16.83
C ASP A 300 -27.03 -9.36 -17.97
N ARG A 301 -26.92 -8.02 -17.91
CA ARG A 301 -26.14 -7.22 -18.86
C ARG A 301 -24.65 -7.60 -18.82
N VAL A 302 -24.04 -7.63 -17.63
CA VAL A 302 -22.62 -7.98 -17.46
C VAL A 302 -22.32 -9.38 -18.00
N VAL A 303 -23.15 -10.36 -17.65
CA VAL A 303 -22.99 -11.76 -18.11
C VAL A 303 -23.17 -11.87 -19.61
N THR A 304 -24.13 -11.16 -20.20
CA THR A 304 -24.36 -11.19 -21.65
C THR A 304 -23.17 -10.62 -22.41
N GLU A 305 -22.59 -9.51 -21.96
CA GLU A 305 -21.40 -8.96 -22.61
C GLU A 305 -20.17 -9.87 -22.45
N LEU A 306 -20.00 -10.49 -21.27
CA LEU A 306 -18.93 -11.48 -21.05
C LEU A 306 -19.12 -12.75 -21.87
N ASP A 307 -20.35 -13.23 -22.07
CA ASP A 307 -20.64 -14.38 -22.92
C ASP A 307 -20.35 -14.09 -24.39
N ARG A 308 -20.71 -12.89 -24.88
CA ARG A 308 -20.33 -12.44 -26.23
C ARG A 308 -18.81 -12.34 -26.39
N ALA A 309 -18.12 -11.73 -25.43
CA ALA A 309 -16.66 -11.64 -25.44
C ALA A 309 -15.99 -13.02 -25.34
N PHE A 310 -16.67 -14.00 -24.75
CA PHE A 310 -16.16 -15.37 -24.66
C PHE A 310 -16.11 -16.08 -26.02
N GLU A 311 -16.71 -15.56 -27.09
CA GLU A 311 -16.51 -16.14 -28.44
C GLU A 311 -15.08 -15.90 -28.98
N ASP A 312 -14.33 -14.95 -28.40
CA ASP A 312 -12.95 -14.69 -28.80
C ASP A 312 -12.04 -15.90 -28.51
N PRO A 313 -11.22 -16.38 -29.47
CA PRO A 313 -10.27 -17.46 -29.23
C PRO A 313 -9.19 -17.13 -28.18
N GLU A 314 -8.89 -15.86 -27.93
CA GLU A 314 -7.89 -15.42 -26.94
C GLU A 314 -8.46 -15.42 -25.51
N LYS A 315 -8.62 -16.61 -24.91
CA LYS A 315 -9.22 -16.76 -23.57
C LYS A 315 -8.46 -16.01 -22.48
N HIS A 316 -7.14 -15.86 -22.59
CA HIS A 316 -6.37 -15.02 -21.67
C HIS A 316 -6.91 -13.59 -21.56
N ARG A 317 -7.26 -12.95 -22.68
CA ARG A 317 -7.82 -11.59 -22.67
C ARG A 317 -9.19 -11.55 -21.98
N TRP A 318 -10.03 -12.55 -22.25
CA TRP A 318 -11.31 -12.69 -21.58
C TRP A 318 -11.16 -12.85 -20.06
N ILE A 319 -10.18 -13.64 -19.60
CA ILE A 319 -9.86 -13.79 -18.17
C ILE A 319 -9.46 -12.43 -17.55
N LEU A 320 -8.62 -11.66 -18.22
CA LEU A 320 -8.22 -10.31 -17.75
C LEU A 320 -9.43 -9.36 -17.64
N ASP A 321 -10.35 -9.41 -18.60
CA ASP A 321 -11.58 -8.61 -18.55
C ASP A 321 -12.50 -9.07 -17.41
N LEU A 322 -12.66 -10.38 -17.21
CA LEU A 322 -13.41 -10.95 -16.08
C LEU A 322 -12.80 -10.54 -14.73
N ASP A 323 -11.48 -10.61 -14.57
CA ASP A 323 -10.78 -10.21 -13.35
C ASP A 323 -10.96 -8.72 -13.07
N ARG A 324 -10.83 -7.88 -14.11
CA ARG A 324 -11.07 -6.44 -13.99
C ARG A 324 -12.49 -6.18 -13.53
N ILE A 325 -13.48 -6.79 -14.16
CA ILE A 325 -14.91 -6.56 -13.86
C ILE A 325 -15.26 -7.07 -12.46
N THR A 326 -14.86 -8.30 -12.11
CA THR A 326 -15.18 -8.92 -10.81
C THR A 326 -14.42 -8.32 -9.63
N ALA A 327 -13.42 -7.47 -9.88
CA ALA A 327 -12.82 -6.60 -8.87
C ALA A 327 -13.71 -5.41 -8.46
N ALA A 328 -14.91 -5.28 -9.04
CA ALA A 328 -15.90 -4.29 -8.65
C ALA A 328 -16.23 -4.37 -7.16
N PRO A 329 -16.36 -3.22 -6.46
CA PRO A 329 -16.85 -3.25 -5.09
C PRO A 329 -18.33 -3.63 -5.11
N ASN A 330 -18.86 -4.15 -4.00
CA ASN A 330 -20.28 -4.46 -3.88
C ASN A 330 -20.89 -3.76 -2.66
N ARG A 331 -22.20 -3.56 -2.70
CA ARG A 331 -23.02 -3.12 -1.56
C ARG A 331 -24.05 -4.16 -1.15
N LEU A 332 -23.73 -5.44 -1.33
CA LEU A 332 -24.67 -6.50 -1.00
C LEU A 332 -24.98 -6.49 0.51
N PRO A 333 -26.24 -6.76 0.89
CA PRO A 333 -26.69 -6.55 2.26
C PRO A 333 -26.09 -7.61 3.18
N LEU A 334 -25.12 -7.19 3.99
CA LEU A 334 -24.33 -8.06 4.87
C LEU A 334 -25.14 -8.64 6.04
N ASP A 335 -26.36 -8.17 6.28
CA ASP A 335 -27.29 -8.74 7.24
C ASP A 335 -27.88 -10.09 6.77
N GLN A 336 -27.79 -10.39 5.47
CA GLN A 336 -28.20 -11.68 4.90
C GLN A 336 -27.03 -12.69 4.86
N PRO A 337 -27.30 -14.01 5.02
CA PRO A 337 -26.31 -15.04 4.77
C PRO A 337 -25.80 -15.02 3.33
N ALA A 338 -24.49 -15.22 3.13
CA ALA A 338 -23.85 -15.19 1.82
C ALA A 338 -24.47 -16.21 0.84
N ASP A 339 -24.81 -17.41 1.32
CA ASP A 339 -25.44 -18.44 0.48
C ASP A 339 -26.78 -17.99 -0.11
N ARG A 340 -27.63 -17.33 0.70
CA ARG A 340 -28.91 -16.78 0.22
C ARG A 340 -28.72 -15.66 -0.80
N LEU A 341 -27.72 -14.80 -0.58
CA LEU A 341 -27.38 -13.75 -1.55
C LEU A 341 -26.92 -14.37 -2.87
N ARG A 342 -26.07 -15.39 -2.80
CA ARG A 342 -25.60 -16.12 -3.98
C ARG A 342 -26.74 -16.82 -4.71
N GLU A 343 -27.62 -17.52 -4.00
CA GLU A 343 -28.83 -18.16 -4.55
C GLU A 343 -29.76 -17.14 -5.23
N SER A 344 -29.83 -15.90 -4.71
CA SER A 344 -30.63 -14.85 -5.35
C SER A 344 -30.04 -14.32 -6.67
N LEU A 345 -28.74 -14.52 -6.89
CA LEU A 345 -28.00 -14.00 -8.05
C LEU A 345 -27.65 -15.08 -9.05
N VAL A 346 -27.59 -16.35 -8.64
CA VAL A 346 -27.28 -17.50 -9.47
C VAL A 346 -28.55 -18.33 -9.66
N LYS A 347 -28.87 -18.67 -10.91
CA LYS A 347 -29.99 -19.59 -11.20
C LYS A 347 -29.47 -21.02 -11.07
N ASP A 348 -29.99 -21.77 -10.09
CA ASP A 348 -29.65 -23.19 -9.97
C ASP A 348 -30.48 -24.00 -10.97
N LEU A 349 -29.81 -24.47 -12.03
CA LEU A 349 -30.43 -25.20 -13.13
C LEU A 349 -29.78 -26.58 -13.28
N PRO A 350 -30.57 -27.66 -13.53
CA PRO A 350 -30.04 -29.02 -13.66
C PRO A 350 -29.05 -29.19 -14.82
N ILE A 351 -29.21 -28.39 -15.87
CA ILE A 351 -28.32 -28.33 -17.03
C ILE A 351 -27.86 -26.88 -17.15
N ARG A 352 -26.55 -26.65 -17.03
CA ARG A 352 -25.97 -25.31 -17.12
C ARG A 352 -25.57 -25.02 -18.55
N THR A 353 -26.07 -23.91 -19.09
CA THR A 353 -25.55 -23.32 -20.33
C THR A 353 -24.25 -22.57 -20.03
N ARG A 354 -23.50 -22.19 -21.08
CA ARG A 354 -22.30 -21.35 -20.94
C ARG A 354 -22.59 -20.04 -20.18
N VAL A 355 -23.72 -19.41 -20.48
CA VAL A 355 -24.20 -18.19 -19.81
C VAL A 355 -24.40 -18.43 -18.30
N ASP A 356 -24.94 -19.59 -17.91
CA ASP A 356 -25.15 -19.94 -16.50
C ASP A 356 -23.84 -20.16 -15.74
N VAL A 357 -22.86 -20.80 -16.40
CA VAL A 357 -21.50 -20.99 -15.85
C VAL A 357 -20.80 -19.65 -15.70
N ILE A 358 -20.85 -18.77 -16.72
CA ILE A 358 -20.27 -17.42 -16.65
C ILE A 358 -20.92 -16.61 -15.53
N ARG A 359 -22.25 -16.63 -15.39
CA ARG A 359 -22.94 -15.97 -14.27
C ARG A 359 -22.45 -16.47 -12.92
N SER A 360 -22.38 -17.79 -12.74
CA SER A 360 -21.91 -18.42 -11.51
C SER A 360 -20.47 -18.02 -11.19
N LEU A 361 -19.62 -17.93 -12.22
CA LEU A 361 -18.22 -17.54 -12.10
C LEU A 361 -18.07 -16.05 -11.74
N VAL A 362 -18.83 -15.16 -12.39
CA VAL A 362 -18.87 -13.72 -12.07
C VAL A 362 -19.26 -13.53 -10.61
N VAL A 363 -20.36 -14.13 -10.15
CA VAL A 363 -20.84 -13.99 -8.77
C VAL A 363 -19.81 -14.55 -7.78
N SER A 364 -19.24 -15.73 -8.07
CA SER A 364 -18.27 -16.37 -7.16
C SER A 364 -16.99 -15.57 -7.03
N LYS A 365 -16.43 -15.06 -8.13
CA LYS A 365 -15.24 -14.18 -8.09
C LYS A 365 -15.54 -12.85 -7.41
N TRP A 366 -16.70 -12.27 -7.67
CA TRP A 366 -17.12 -11.01 -7.06
C TRP A 366 -17.29 -11.14 -5.53
N PHE A 367 -17.87 -12.24 -5.06
CA PHE A 367 -17.98 -12.53 -3.62
C PHE A 367 -16.60 -12.79 -3.00
N ARG A 368 -15.73 -13.56 -3.66
CA ARG A 368 -14.36 -13.83 -3.17
C ARG A 368 -13.50 -12.57 -3.07
N GLY A 369 -13.78 -11.55 -3.89
CA GLY A 369 -13.17 -10.24 -3.81
C GLY A 369 -13.52 -9.48 -2.53
N ASP A 370 -14.60 -9.87 -1.86
CA ASP A 370 -15.11 -9.25 -0.65
C ASP A 370 -14.93 -10.14 0.59
N PRO A 371 -14.01 -9.79 1.51
CA PRO A 371 -13.76 -10.61 2.69
C PRO A 371 -14.94 -10.67 3.68
N LEU A 372 -15.98 -9.84 3.52
CA LEU A 372 -17.20 -9.88 4.35
C LEU A 372 -18.25 -10.85 3.79
N LEU A 373 -18.18 -11.18 2.49
CA LEU A 373 -19.09 -12.14 1.85
C LEU A 373 -18.50 -13.55 1.81
N ASP A 374 -17.20 -13.67 1.58
CA ASP A 374 -16.49 -14.95 1.54
C ASP A 374 -15.18 -14.89 2.37
N PRO A 375 -15.29 -14.95 3.71
CA PRO A 375 -14.13 -14.85 4.59
C PRO A 375 -13.18 -16.05 4.47
N GLY A 376 -13.73 -17.24 4.17
CA GLY A 376 -12.98 -18.50 4.04
C GLY A 376 -12.27 -18.68 2.69
N ARG A 377 -12.75 -17.98 1.65
CA ARG A 377 -12.33 -18.19 0.24
C ARG A 377 -12.72 -19.57 -0.28
N ASP A 378 -13.83 -20.10 0.21
CA ASP A 378 -14.25 -21.49 -0.01
C ASP A 378 -15.10 -21.67 -1.29
N LEU A 379 -15.30 -20.60 -2.07
CA LEU A 379 -16.06 -20.66 -3.31
C LEU A 379 -15.34 -21.50 -4.39
N GLU A 380 -16.09 -22.45 -4.95
CA GLU A 380 -15.71 -23.43 -6.00
C GLU A 380 -15.45 -22.78 -7.38
N ILE A 381 -14.50 -21.83 -7.44
CA ILE A 381 -14.16 -21.11 -8.67
C ILE A 381 -13.40 -22.01 -9.66
N ARG A 382 -12.58 -22.94 -9.16
CA ARG A 382 -11.82 -23.89 -9.97
C ARG A 382 -12.75 -24.75 -10.82
N GLU A 383 -13.79 -25.29 -10.20
CA GLU A 383 -14.77 -26.17 -10.83
C GLU A 383 -15.54 -25.42 -11.95
N LEU A 384 -15.89 -24.14 -11.71
CA LEU A 384 -16.53 -23.28 -12.70
C LEU A 384 -15.63 -22.99 -13.91
N TYR A 385 -14.32 -22.79 -13.71
CA TYR A 385 -13.36 -22.68 -14.82
C TYR A 385 -13.24 -23.99 -15.62
N HIS A 386 -13.26 -25.15 -14.95
CA HIS A 386 -13.25 -26.44 -15.64
C HIS A 386 -14.53 -26.69 -16.43
N GLU A 387 -15.70 -26.37 -15.88
CA GLU A 387 -16.98 -26.42 -16.60
C GLU A 387 -16.93 -25.53 -17.86
N LEU A 388 -16.44 -24.29 -17.71
CA LEU A 388 -16.32 -23.35 -18.81
C LEU A 388 -15.32 -23.81 -19.87
N ALA A 389 -14.20 -24.43 -19.45
CA ALA A 389 -13.20 -25.01 -20.34
C ALA A 389 -13.74 -26.21 -21.14
N ASN A 390 -14.68 -26.97 -20.58
CA ASN A 390 -15.33 -28.08 -21.29
C ASN A 390 -16.37 -27.60 -22.30
N LEU A 391 -16.99 -26.45 -22.03
CA LEU A 391 -17.87 -25.75 -22.99
C LEU A 391 -17.09 -24.98 -24.06
N ALA A 392 -15.81 -24.70 -23.81
CA ALA A 392 -14.92 -24.01 -24.74
C ALA A 392 -14.34 -24.99 -25.79
N GLY A 393 -14.62 -24.74 -27.07
CA GLY A 393 -13.98 -25.50 -28.17
C GLY A 393 -12.48 -25.19 -28.33
N SER A 394 -12.07 -23.95 -28.08
CA SER A 394 -10.67 -23.46 -28.17
C SER A 394 -10.27 -22.70 -26.89
N GLY A 395 -8.97 -22.62 -26.61
CA GLY A 395 -8.43 -21.90 -25.45
C GLY A 395 -8.78 -22.51 -24.08
N SER A 396 -9.17 -23.79 -24.04
CA SER A 396 -9.49 -24.50 -22.81
C SER A 396 -8.29 -24.68 -21.88
N GLY A 397 -7.06 -24.59 -22.40
CA GLY A 397 -5.81 -24.59 -21.60
C GLY A 397 -5.77 -23.42 -20.63
N ASP A 398 -5.85 -22.19 -21.14
CA ASP A 398 -5.83 -20.95 -20.34
C ASP A 398 -6.87 -20.95 -19.21
N LEU A 399 -8.08 -21.45 -19.50
CA LEU A 399 -9.16 -21.54 -18.51
C LEU A 399 -8.85 -22.55 -17.41
N ARG A 400 -8.28 -23.71 -17.74
CA ARG A 400 -7.89 -24.71 -16.74
C ARG A 400 -6.72 -24.22 -15.90
N ASP A 401 -5.73 -23.58 -16.53
CA ASP A 401 -4.56 -23.03 -15.87
C ASP A 401 -4.96 -21.95 -14.85
N GLU A 402 -5.86 -21.03 -15.23
CA GLU A 402 -6.42 -20.04 -14.32
C GLU A 402 -7.21 -20.73 -13.18
N GLY A 403 -8.02 -21.75 -13.49
CA GLY A 403 -8.76 -22.53 -12.50
C GLY A 403 -7.88 -23.16 -11.42
N TYR A 404 -6.69 -23.67 -11.77
CA TYR A 404 -5.74 -24.23 -10.81
C TYR A 404 -5.18 -23.19 -9.83
N GLY A 405 -5.19 -21.90 -10.17
CA GLY A 405 -4.79 -20.82 -9.27
C GLY A 405 -5.71 -20.62 -8.06
N TYR A 406 -6.91 -21.22 -8.08
CA TYR A 406 -7.91 -21.13 -7.00
C TYR A 406 -7.89 -22.33 -6.04
N GLY A 407 -7.02 -23.31 -6.30
CA GLY A 407 -7.07 -24.65 -5.73
C GLY A 407 -6.27 -24.93 -4.47
#